data_AF-A0A7C2ZRP3-F1
#
_entry.id   AF-A0A7C2ZRP3-F1
#
_cell.length_a   1.000
_cell.length_b   1.000
_cell.length_c   1.000
_cell.angle_alpha   90.00
_cell.angle_beta   90.00
_cell.angle_gamma   90.00
#
_symmetry.space_group_name_H-M   'P 1'
#
loop_
_entity.id
_entity.type
_entity.pdbx_description
1 polymer ?
#
loop_
_entity_poly.entity_id
_entity_poly.type
_entity_poly.pdbx_seq_one_letter_code
_entity_poly.pdbx_strand_id
1 'polypeptide(L)'
;PTVSNLTGTSPPTISASGIYTGTKNQTFQFTVIGTGSVGNGTLQVEVKNGDGQVVTTLNVGVGYAAGDKFDIGDGIKISLSTGDLNANDTFGVDVFANTDTSGVLAATGINTFFSGNSALNISVSSDISDSPGLIATALGAGMTDNTNALRLVGVKDEVLNSLDGLTTGEFYRRLITNLGQQLSVKQMRQDNIAGLVQNLANQQSEISGVNINDEAAQLLIFQQMFQAMAKYMNTIQSSISAVMELI
;
A
#
# COMPACT_ATOMS: atom_id res chain seq x y z
N PRO A 1 5.82 -26.29 -26.51
CA PRO A 1 4.57 -25.91 -27.21
C PRO A 1 3.39 -26.48 -26.42
N THR A 2 2.32 -25.71 -26.25
CA THR A 2 1.14 -26.09 -25.45
C THR A 2 0.06 -26.75 -26.29
N VAL A 3 0.04 -26.45 -27.60
CA VAL A 3 -0.77 -27.14 -28.61
C VAL A 3 0.09 -27.28 -29.87
N SER A 4 0.04 -28.42 -30.55
CA SER A 4 0.73 -28.62 -31.83
C SER A 4 -0.09 -29.52 -32.75
N ASN A 5 -0.29 -29.08 -33.98
CA ASN A 5 -0.81 -29.88 -35.07
C ASN A 5 0.22 -29.84 -36.21
N LEU A 6 1.24 -30.70 -36.08
CA LEU A 6 2.29 -30.86 -37.08
C LEU A 6 2.01 -32.16 -37.84
N THR A 7 1.87 -32.08 -39.16
CA THR A 7 1.46 -33.20 -40.00
C THR A 7 2.58 -33.72 -40.88
N GLY A 8 3.79 -33.16 -40.76
CA GLY A 8 4.98 -33.62 -41.46
C GLY A 8 5.34 -35.07 -41.17
N THR A 9 6.05 -35.71 -42.10
CA THR A 9 6.50 -37.11 -41.99
C THR A 9 7.43 -37.36 -40.80
N SER A 10 8.26 -36.38 -40.46
CA SER A 10 9.11 -36.37 -39.27
C SER A 10 9.13 -34.97 -38.67
N PRO A 11 8.11 -34.59 -37.86
CA PRO A 11 7.99 -33.22 -37.35
C PRO A 11 9.21 -32.78 -36.52
N PRO A 12 9.66 -31.52 -36.64
CA PRO A 12 10.76 -31.01 -35.83
C PRO A 12 10.32 -30.85 -34.37
N THR A 13 11.29 -30.96 -33.45
CA THR A 13 11.12 -30.54 -32.06
C THR A 13 11.17 -29.02 -31.99
N ILE A 14 10.17 -28.44 -31.34
CA ILE A 14 10.06 -26.99 -31.14
C ILE A 14 10.37 -26.68 -29.69
N SER A 15 11.37 -25.82 -29.47
CA SER A 15 11.72 -25.31 -28.15
C SER A 15 11.53 -23.81 -28.07
N ALA A 16 10.97 -23.35 -26.94
CA ALA A 16 10.86 -21.95 -26.59
C ALA A 16 11.79 -21.64 -25.41
N SER A 17 12.35 -20.44 -25.40
CA SER A 17 13.21 -19.95 -24.32
C SER A 17 13.08 -18.44 -24.20
N GLY A 18 13.59 -17.87 -23.12
CA GLY A 18 13.55 -16.43 -22.87
C GLY A 18 12.62 -16.07 -21.72
N ILE A 19 12.51 -14.77 -21.49
CA ILE A 19 11.75 -14.19 -20.38
C ILE A 19 10.69 -13.30 -21.01
N TYR A 20 9.42 -13.64 -20.80
CA TYR A 20 8.33 -12.83 -21.32
C TYR A 20 8.31 -11.44 -20.65
N THR A 21 8.21 -10.40 -21.45
CA THR A 21 8.14 -9.00 -21.00
C THR A 21 6.80 -8.33 -21.26
N GLY A 22 5.82 -9.05 -21.83
CA GLY A 22 4.49 -8.51 -22.07
C GLY A 22 3.66 -8.38 -20.78
N THR A 23 2.58 -7.60 -20.86
CA THR A 23 1.74 -7.24 -19.70
C THR A 23 0.53 -8.14 -19.50
N LYS A 24 0.22 -9.01 -20.48
CA LYS A 24 -0.91 -9.93 -20.44
C LYS A 24 -0.46 -11.33 -20.81
N ASN A 25 -1.08 -12.32 -20.18
CA ASN A 25 -0.97 -13.71 -20.64
C ASN A 25 -1.55 -13.81 -22.04
N GLN A 26 -0.87 -14.54 -22.90
CA GLN A 26 -1.35 -14.82 -24.25
C GLN A 26 -0.69 -16.09 -24.78
N THR A 27 -1.23 -16.58 -25.90
CA THR A 27 -0.61 -17.64 -26.67
C THR A 27 -0.14 -17.06 -27.99
N PHE A 28 1.15 -17.19 -28.28
CA PHE A 28 1.64 -16.96 -29.63
C PHE A 28 1.28 -18.14 -30.51
N GLN A 29 0.59 -17.85 -31.62
CA GLN A 29 0.20 -18.85 -32.60
C GLN A 29 1.12 -18.81 -33.80
N PHE A 30 1.69 -19.96 -34.13
CA PHE A 30 2.62 -20.13 -35.23
C PHE A 30 1.94 -20.90 -36.35
N THR A 31 2.01 -20.39 -37.58
CA THR A 31 1.46 -21.04 -38.77
C THR A 31 2.55 -21.21 -39.81
N VAL A 32 2.78 -22.45 -40.24
CA VAL A 32 3.78 -22.76 -41.27
C VAL A 32 3.27 -22.36 -42.65
N ILE A 33 4.09 -21.61 -43.38
CA ILE A 33 3.87 -21.22 -44.77
C ILE A 33 4.84 -22.04 -45.64
N GLY A 34 4.28 -22.93 -46.45
CA GLY A 34 5.01 -23.85 -47.33
C GLY A 34 5.17 -25.26 -46.75
N THR A 35 5.70 -26.16 -47.57
CA THR A 35 5.95 -27.56 -47.20
C THR A 35 7.40 -27.92 -47.49
N GLY A 36 8.05 -28.66 -46.60
CA GLY A 36 9.42 -29.15 -46.79
C GLY A 36 10.14 -29.43 -45.47
N SER A 37 11.46 -29.60 -45.55
CA SER A 37 12.31 -29.82 -44.39
C SER A 37 12.92 -28.52 -43.87
N VAL A 38 12.98 -28.36 -42.54
CA VAL A 38 13.60 -27.22 -41.85
C VAL A 38 15.04 -27.00 -42.36
N GLY A 39 15.41 -25.74 -42.61
CA GLY A 39 16.70 -25.33 -43.16
C GLY A 39 16.82 -25.42 -44.69
N ASN A 40 15.75 -25.87 -45.37
CA ASN A 40 15.72 -26.03 -46.82
C ASN A 40 14.53 -25.31 -47.47
N GLY A 41 14.65 -25.01 -48.75
CA GLY A 41 13.57 -24.40 -49.54
C GLY A 41 13.17 -23.01 -49.04
N THR A 42 11.88 -22.67 -49.15
CA THR A 42 11.33 -21.34 -48.85
C THR A 42 10.38 -21.36 -47.65
N LEU A 43 10.57 -22.29 -46.71
CA LEU A 43 9.71 -22.44 -45.53
C LEU A 43 9.74 -21.18 -44.66
N GLN A 44 8.55 -20.74 -44.26
CA GLN A 44 8.39 -19.64 -43.31
C GLN A 44 7.41 -20.03 -42.21
N VAL A 45 7.48 -19.34 -41.08
CA VAL A 45 6.54 -19.47 -39.98
C VAL A 45 6.01 -18.09 -39.63
N GLU A 46 4.72 -17.86 -39.88
CA GLU A 46 4.03 -16.66 -39.42
C GLU A 46 3.73 -16.78 -37.93
N VAL A 47 4.04 -15.73 -37.17
CA VAL A 47 3.78 -15.64 -35.73
C VAL A 47 2.70 -14.60 -35.49
N LYS A 48 1.60 -15.02 -34.88
CA LYS A 48 0.49 -14.16 -34.44
C LYS A 48 0.44 -14.08 -32.92
N ASN A 49 0.11 -12.91 -32.39
CA ASN A 49 -0.17 -12.73 -30.96
C ASN A 49 -1.58 -13.21 -30.60
N GLY A 50 -1.94 -13.11 -29.31
CA GLY A 50 -3.26 -13.52 -28.82
C GLY A 50 -4.44 -12.74 -29.43
N ASP A 51 -4.18 -11.56 -29.99
CA ASP A 51 -5.16 -10.72 -30.69
C ASP A 51 -5.26 -11.07 -32.20
N GLY A 52 -4.50 -12.06 -32.67
CA GLY A 52 -4.47 -12.50 -34.07
C GLY A 52 -3.65 -11.60 -35.01
N GLN A 53 -2.94 -10.60 -34.47
CA GLN A 53 -2.08 -9.72 -35.24
C GLN A 53 -0.75 -10.42 -35.54
N VAL A 54 -0.28 -10.30 -36.78
CA VAL A 54 1.04 -10.82 -37.19
C VAL A 54 2.11 -9.99 -36.51
N VAL A 55 2.90 -10.64 -35.65
CA VAL A 55 4.03 -10.04 -34.93
C VAL A 55 5.27 -10.08 -35.81
N THR A 56 5.53 -11.24 -36.43
CA THR A 56 6.69 -11.45 -37.30
C THR A 56 6.48 -12.68 -38.19
N THR A 57 7.30 -12.81 -39.22
CA THR A 57 7.39 -14.00 -40.06
C THR A 57 8.84 -14.47 -40.07
N LEU A 58 9.07 -15.70 -39.61
CA LEU A 58 10.40 -16.29 -39.46
C LEU A 58 10.73 -17.10 -40.71
N ASN A 59 11.89 -16.85 -41.31
CA ASN A 59 12.42 -17.73 -42.35
C ASN A 59 13.06 -18.97 -41.71
N VAL A 60 12.44 -20.14 -41.86
CA VAL A 60 12.96 -21.43 -41.38
C VAL A 60 13.41 -22.34 -42.53
N GLY A 61 13.46 -21.80 -43.76
CA GLY A 61 13.95 -22.46 -44.96
C GLY A 61 15.46 -22.24 -45.16
N VAL A 62 15.88 -22.01 -46.40
CA VAL A 62 17.31 -21.83 -46.73
C VAL A 62 17.95 -20.73 -45.88
N GLY A 63 19.12 -21.04 -45.32
CA GLY A 63 19.89 -20.14 -44.46
C GLY A 63 19.58 -20.25 -42.96
N TYR A 64 18.56 -21.01 -42.57
CA TYR A 64 18.33 -21.35 -41.16
C TYR A 64 19.10 -22.62 -40.78
N ALA A 65 19.99 -22.55 -39.79
CA ALA A 65 20.57 -23.74 -39.20
C ALA A 65 19.62 -24.29 -38.12
N ALA A 66 19.27 -25.57 -38.23
CA ALA A 66 18.37 -26.20 -37.27
C ALA A 66 18.91 -26.07 -35.83
N GLY A 67 18.07 -25.58 -34.93
CA GLY A 67 18.42 -25.27 -33.54
C GLY A 67 18.80 -23.80 -33.28
N ASP A 68 19.01 -22.99 -34.32
CA ASP A 68 19.24 -21.56 -34.15
C ASP A 68 18.00 -20.88 -33.54
N LYS A 69 18.25 -19.90 -32.66
CA LYS A 69 17.20 -19.22 -31.91
C LYS A 69 16.76 -17.95 -32.64
N PHE A 70 15.48 -17.89 -33.01
CA PHE A 70 14.82 -16.68 -33.48
C PHE A 70 14.19 -15.92 -32.34
N ASP A 71 14.42 -14.60 -32.30
CA ASP A 71 13.67 -13.70 -31.44
C ASP A 71 12.33 -13.38 -32.10
N ILE A 72 11.24 -13.58 -31.37
CA ILE A 72 9.88 -13.31 -31.86
C ILE A 72 9.29 -12.02 -31.28
N GLY A 73 10.05 -11.32 -30.44
CA GLY A 73 9.57 -10.20 -29.63
C GLY A 73 9.24 -10.59 -28.20
N ASP A 74 8.99 -9.57 -27.37
CA ASP A 74 8.65 -9.68 -25.94
C ASP A 74 9.58 -10.59 -25.12
N GLY A 75 10.86 -10.66 -25.51
CA GLY A 75 11.89 -11.43 -24.83
C GLY A 75 11.81 -12.94 -25.04
N ILE A 76 10.97 -13.41 -25.96
CA ILE A 76 10.78 -14.83 -26.28
C ILE A 76 11.57 -15.21 -27.52
N LYS A 77 12.18 -16.40 -27.45
CA LYS A 77 12.94 -17.00 -28.54
C LYS A 77 12.46 -18.41 -28.85
N ILE A 78 12.39 -18.75 -30.13
CA ILE A 78 11.98 -20.07 -30.63
C ILE A 78 13.10 -20.70 -31.45
N SER A 79 13.26 -22.02 -31.35
CA SER A 79 14.11 -22.79 -32.24
C SER A 79 13.42 -24.08 -32.68
N LEU A 80 13.71 -24.50 -33.90
CA LEU A 80 13.20 -25.72 -34.52
C LEU A 80 14.38 -26.65 -34.81
N SER A 81 14.27 -27.92 -34.39
CA SER A 81 15.23 -28.94 -34.78
C SER A 81 15.08 -29.31 -36.26
N THR A 82 15.91 -30.25 -36.73
CA THR A 82 15.69 -30.90 -38.02
C THR A 82 14.33 -31.62 -38.03
N GLY A 83 13.62 -31.55 -39.15
CA GLY A 83 12.33 -32.21 -39.36
C GLY A 83 11.59 -31.64 -40.56
N ASP A 84 10.42 -32.22 -40.86
CA ASP A 84 9.52 -31.86 -41.95
C ASP A 84 8.28 -31.13 -41.42
N LEU A 85 7.85 -30.12 -42.15
CA LEU A 85 6.64 -29.36 -41.89
C LEU A 85 5.79 -29.28 -43.16
N ASN A 86 4.47 -29.27 -42.99
CA ASN A 86 3.52 -29.03 -44.06
C ASN A 86 2.91 -27.63 -43.96
N ALA A 87 2.42 -27.13 -45.10
CA ALA A 87 1.70 -25.87 -45.13
C ALA A 87 0.46 -25.93 -44.22
N ASN A 88 0.26 -24.89 -43.42
CA ASN A 88 -0.77 -24.78 -42.39
C ASN A 88 -0.58 -25.67 -41.16
N ASP A 89 0.59 -26.31 -40.99
CA ASP A 89 0.96 -26.85 -39.68
C ASP A 89 0.96 -25.70 -38.65
N THR A 90 0.49 -25.99 -37.44
CA THR A 90 0.37 -24.97 -36.39
C THR A 90 0.92 -25.44 -35.05
N PHE A 91 1.42 -24.49 -34.28
CA PHE A 91 1.73 -24.72 -32.87
C PHE A 91 1.52 -23.44 -32.04
N GLY A 92 1.29 -23.63 -30.75
CA GLY A 92 1.10 -22.57 -29.77
C GLY A 92 2.20 -22.54 -28.73
N VAL A 93 2.59 -21.34 -28.31
CA VAL A 93 3.47 -21.11 -27.16
C VAL A 93 2.78 -20.16 -26.19
N ASP A 94 2.39 -20.68 -25.03
CA ASP A 94 1.82 -19.88 -23.95
C ASP A 94 2.91 -19.07 -23.26
N VAL A 95 2.63 -17.78 -23.07
CA VAL A 95 3.49 -16.84 -22.38
C VAL A 95 2.68 -16.16 -21.28
N PHE A 96 3.26 -16.08 -20.09
CA PHE A 96 2.55 -15.65 -18.89
C PHE A 96 3.19 -14.37 -18.34
N ALA A 97 2.41 -13.31 -18.27
CA ALA A 97 2.74 -12.11 -17.49
C ALA A 97 2.45 -12.33 -16.00
N ASN A 98 1.39 -13.07 -15.69
CA ASN A 98 0.99 -13.45 -14.33
C ASN A 98 0.38 -14.86 -14.33
N THR A 99 0.89 -15.77 -13.51
CA THR A 99 0.40 -17.15 -13.41
C THR A 99 -0.83 -17.31 -12.50
N ASP A 100 -1.17 -16.32 -11.68
CA ASP A 100 -2.42 -16.27 -10.89
C ASP A 100 -3.33 -15.15 -11.38
N THR A 101 -4.06 -15.41 -12.46
CA THR A 101 -4.99 -14.45 -13.07
C THR A 101 -6.22 -14.16 -12.21
N SER A 102 -6.53 -15.06 -11.27
CA SER A 102 -7.72 -14.98 -10.41
C SER A 102 -7.44 -14.39 -9.03
N GLY A 103 -6.18 -14.34 -8.62
CA GLY A 103 -5.77 -14.01 -7.24
C GLY A 103 -6.08 -15.11 -6.23
N VAL A 104 -6.47 -16.31 -6.67
CA VAL A 104 -6.88 -17.41 -5.78
C VAL A 104 -5.70 -17.96 -4.98
N LEU A 105 -4.50 -18.00 -5.56
CA LEU A 105 -3.32 -18.45 -4.82
C LEU A 105 -3.01 -17.49 -3.67
N ALA A 106 -3.05 -16.19 -3.97
CA ALA A 106 -2.89 -15.15 -2.94
C ALA A 106 -4.00 -15.22 -1.87
N ALA A 107 -5.26 -15.39 -2.28
CA ALA A 107 -6.40 -15.46 -1.35
C ALA A 107 -6.37 -16.70 -0.44
N THR A 108 -5.81 -17.81 -0.93
CA THR A 108 -5.67 -19.07 -0.17
C THR A 108 -4.36 -19.16 0.60
N GLY A 109 -3.50 -18.15 0.51
CA GLY A 109 -2.19 -18.13 1.16
C GLY A 109 -1.16 -19.08 0.55
N ILE A 110 -1.42 -19.59 -0.66
CA ILE A 110 -0.49 -20.48 -1.36
C ILE A 110 0.58 -19.65 -2.05
N ASN A 111 1.85 -19.95 -1.78
CA ASN A 111 3.02 -19.28 -2.35
C ASN A 111 3.03 -17.76 -2.14
N THR A 112 2.53 -17.28 -0.99
CA THR A 112 2.55 -15.85 -0.64
C THR A 112 3.80 -15.47 0.14
N PHE A 113 4.30 -14.24 -0.09
CA PHE A 113 5.41 -13.67 0.69
C PHE A 113 5.00 -13.33 2.12
N PHE A 114 3.74 -12.97 2.31
CA PHE A 114 3.21 -12.51 3.58
C PHE A 114 2.12 -13.44 4.09
N SER A 115 2.05 -13.55 5.42
CA SER A 115 0.98 -14.17 6.18
C SER A 115 0.26 -13.11 7.01
N GLY A 116 -0.88 -13.48 7.60
CA GLY A 116 -1.77 -12.56 8.30
C GLY A 116 -2.96 -12.15 7.44
N ASN A 117 -3.93 -11.50 8.07
CA ASN A 117 -5.19 -11.10 7.44
C ASN A 117 -5.59 -9.65 7.76
N SER A 118 -4.69 -8.90 8.43
CA SER A 118 -4.88 -7.51 8.80
C SER A 118 -3.54 -6.80 8.88
N ALA A 119 -3.55 -5.47 8.90
CA ALA A 119 -2.35 -4.67 9.11
C ALA A 119 -1.69 -4.91 10.49
N LEU A 120 -2.42 -5.43 11.47
CA LEU A 120 -1.90 -5.70 12.82
C LEU A 120 -1.11 -6.99 12.93
N ASN A 121 -1.42 -7.99 12.09
CA ASN A 121 -0.83 -9.33 12.15
C ASN A 121 -0.13 -9.74 10.85
N ILE A 122 0.08 -8.79 9.94
CA ILE A 122 0.87 -9.04 8.74
C ILE A 122 2.32 -9.36 9.12
N SER A 123 2.85 -10.45 8.57
CA SER A 123 4.23 -10.87 8.75
C SER A 123 4.76 -11.51 7.48
N VAL A 124 6.08 -11.69 7.38
CA VAL A 124 6.65 -12.58 6.37
C VAL A 124 6.20 -14.01 6.67
N SER A 125 5.84 -14.77 5.63
CA SER A 125 5.45 -16.19 5.78
C SER A 125 6.61 -17.00 6.38
N SER A 126 6.33 -17.93 7.29
CA SER A 126 7.34 -18.78 7.93
C SER A 126 8.14 -19.59 6.92
N ASP A 127 7.48 -20.06 5.85
CA ASP A 127 8.15 -20.81 4.78
C ASP A 127 9.29 -19.98 4.15
N ILE A 128 9.07 -18.67 4.01
CA ILE A 128 10.05 -17.75 3.44
C ILE A 128 11.08 -17.30 4.48
N SER A 129 10.67 -16.98 5.71
CA SER A 129 11.61 -16.54 6.75
C SER A 129 12.58 -17.65 7.17
N ASP A 130 12.08 -18.89 7.25
CA ASP A 130 12.86 -20.05 7.69
C ASP A 130 13.71 -20.62 6.56
N SER A 131 13.32 -20.41 5.30
CA SER A 131 14.04 -20.86 4.13
C SER A 131 13.98 -19.84 2.98
N PRO A 132 14.76 -18.73 3.06
CA PRO A 132 14.77 -17.69 2.02
C PRO A 132 15.16 -18.20 0.62
N GLY A 133 15.86 -19.34 0.55
CA GLY A 133 16.19 -20.03 -0.71
C GLY A 133 14.99 -20.54 -1.49
N LEU A 134 13.78 -20.54 -0.91
CA LEU A 134 12.53 -20.84 -1.63
C LEU A 134 12.09 -19.69 -2.56
N ILE A 135 12.68 -18.50 -2.43
CA ILE A 135 12.42 -17.39 -3.34
C ILE A 135 13.15 -17.66 -4.66
N ALA A 136 12.39 -17.80 -5.75
CA ALA A 136 12.93 -17.92 -7.09
C ALA A 136 13.52 -16.56 -7.57
N THR A 137 14.79 -16.31 -7.31
CA THR A 137 15.47 -15.05 -7.65
C THR A 137 15.88 -14.93 -9.12
N ALA A 138 16.10 -16.06 -9.78
CA ALA A 138 16.40 -16.16 -11.20
C ALA A 138 15.13 -16.47 -12.01
N LEU A 139 15.08 -16.01 -13.25
CA LEU A 139 13.96 -16.28 -14.15
C LEU A 139 14.39 -17.03 -15.42
N GLY A 140 15.64 -16.88 -15.85
CA GLY A 140 16.19 -17.60 -16.99
C GLY A 140 16.44 -19.07 -16.67
N ALA A 141 16.34 -19.93 -17.70
CA ALA A 141 16.54 -21.38 -17.57
C ALA A 141 17.93 -21.79 -17.04
N GLY A 142 18.95 -20.94 -17.20
CA GLY A 142 20.29 -21.18 -16.66
C GLY A 142 20.42 -20.91 -15.16
N MET A 143 19.42 -20.27 -14.53
CA MET A 143 19.40 -19.93 -13.11
C MET A 143 20.60 -19.08 -12.63
N THR A 144 21.25 -18.36 -13.54
CA THR A 144 22.43 -17.51 -13.26
C THR A 144 22.11 -16.01 -13.17
N ASP A 145 20.84 -15.63 -13.25
CA ASP A 145 20.38 -14.23 -13.20
C ASP A 145 19.69 -13.88 -11.86
N ASN A 146 19.45 -12.59 -11.63
CA ASN A 146 18.74 -12.07 -10.46
C ASN A 146 17.48 -11.27 -10.84
N THR A 147 16.90 -11.57 -12.01
CA THR A 147 15.83 -10.75 -12.61
C THR A 147 14.61 -10.65 -11.71
N ASN A 148 14.19 -11.75 -11.09
CA ASN A 148 13.03 -11.73 -10.18
C ASN A 148 13.32 -10.97 -8.88
N ALA A 149 14.56 -11.02 -8.38
CA ALA A 149 14.95 -10.23 -7.22
C ALA A 149 14.88 -8.72 -7.52
N LEU A 150 15.35 -8.30 -8.70
CA LEU A 150 15.24 -6.89 -9.12
C LEU A 150 13.77 -6.47 -9.33
N ARG A 151 12.93 -7.35 -9.90
CA ARG A 151 11.48 -7.11 -10.01
C ARG A 151 10.82 -6.96 -8.63
N LEU A 152 11.17 -7.82 -7.68
CA LEU A 152 10.67 -7.74 -6.30
C LEU A 152 11.05 -6.41 -5.62
N VAL A 153 12.29 -5.96 -5.81
CA VAL A 153 12.73 -4.63 -5.32
C VAL A 153 11.94 -3.51 -6.00
N GLY A 154 11.62 -3.66 -7.28
CA GLY A 154 10.83 -2.70 -8.07
C GLY A 154 9.41 -2.48 -7.54
N VAL A 155 8.81 -3.47 -6.87
CA VAL A 155 7.44 -3.37 -6.30
C VAL A 155 7.29 -2.16 -5.37
N LYS A 156 8.34 -1.76 -4.65
CA LYS A 156 8.28 -0.59 -3.77
C LYS A 156 8.07 0.73 -4.52
N ASP A 157 8.46 0.77 -5.80
CA ASP A 157 8.39 1.93 -6.68
C ASP A 157 7.16 1.87 -7.61
N GLU A 158 6.35 0.81 -7.52
CA GLU A 158 5.13 0.68 -8.30
C GLU A 158 4.03 1.62 -7.79
N VAL A 159 3.41 2.31 -8.73
CA VAL A 159 2.27 3.18 -8.49
C VAL A 159 0.99 2.35 -8.48
N LEU A 160 0.21 2.45 -7.40
CA LEU A 160 -1.01 1.68 -7.24
C LEU A 160 -2.25 2.59 -7.31
N ASN A 161 -3.17 2.27 -8.21
CA ASN A 161 -4.45 3.00 -8.33
C ASN A 161 -5.28 2.93 -7.04
N SER A 162 -5.19 1.83 -6.29
CA SER A 162 -5.83 1.68 -4.97
C SER A 162 -5.24 2.59 -3.90
N LEU A 163 -4.07 3.20 -4.15
CA LEU A 163 -3.39 4.15 -3.26
C LEU A 163 -3.40 5.58 -3.83
N ASP A 164 -4.43 5.91 -4.62
CA ASP A 164 -4.57 7.20 -5.32
C ASP A 164 -3.44 7.50 -6.31
N GLY A 165 -2.87 6.48 -6.95
CA GLY A 165 -1.77 6.68 -7.89
C GLY A 165 -0.46 7.06 -7.19
N LEU A 166 -0.26 6.60 -5.95
CA LEU A 166 1.00 6.73 -5.21
C LEU A 166 1.69 5.37 -5.08
N THR A 167 3.00 5.42 -4.88
CA THR A 167 3.75 4.28 -4.35
C THR A 167 3.35 3.98 -2.90
N THR A 168 3.61 2.76 -2.44
CA THR A 168 3.38 2.38 -1.03
C THR A 168 4.11 3.31 -0.05
N GLY A 169 5.35 3.70 -0.37
CA GLY A 169 6.15 4.61 0.44
C GLY A 169 5.60 6.04 0.49
N GLU A 170 5.14 6.57 -0.64
CA GLU A 170 4.51 7.90 -0.69
C GLU A 170 3.17 7.93 0.05
N PHE A 171 2.34 6.90 -0.14
CA PHE A 171 1.07 6.77 0.57
C PHE A 171 1.29 6.75 2.09
N TYR A 172 2.26 5.96 2.57
CA TYR A 172 2.62 5.90 3.98
C TYR A 172 3.09 7.27 4.52
N ARG A 173 3.98 7.96 3.80
CA ARG A 173 4.43 9.32 4.18
C ARG A 173 3.27 10.30 4.26
N ARG A 174 2.34 10.25 3.30
CA ARG A 174 1.15 11.09 3.29
C ARG A 174 0.25 10.78 4.50
N LEU A 175 0.05 9.51 4.83
CA LEU A 175 -0.75 9.08 5.99
C LEU A 175 -0.19 9.64 7.30
N ILE A 176 1.11 9.44 7.57
CA ILE A 176 1.73 9.93 8.81
C ILE A 176 1.78 11.46 8.86
N THR A 177 1.93 12.13 7.72
CA THR A 177 1.92 13.61 7.64
C THR A 177 0.55 14.16 8.01
N ASN A 178 -0.52 13.60 7.45
CA ASN A 178 -1.89 13.99 7.78
C ASN A 178 -2.21 13.77 9.26
N LEU A 179 -1.78 12.62 9.82
CA LEU A 179 -1.95 12.34 11.24
C LEU A 179 -1.21 13.36 12.12
N GLY A 180 0.04 13.69 11.77
CA GLY A 180 0.84 14.68 12.48
C GLY A 180 0.21 16.08 12.44
N GLN A 181 -0.34 16.48 11.30
CA GLN A 181 -1.08 17.75 11.18
C GLN A 181 -2.33 17.78 12.05
N GLN A 182 -3.11 16.69 12.05
CA GLN A 182 -4.30 16.59 12.90
C GLN A 182 -3.93 16.64 14.39
N LEU A 183 -2.89 15.93 14.81
CA LEU A 183 -2.39 15.96 16.18
C LEU A 183 -1.96 17.36 16.59
N SER A 184 -1.19 18.05 15.75
CA SER A 184 -0.75 19.43 15.99
C SER A 184 -1.94 20.39 16.20
N VAL A 185 -2.95 20.32 15.33
CA VAL A 185 -4.18 21.12 15.46
C VAL A 185 -4.94 20.81 16.75
N LYS A 186 -5.04 19.53 17.13
CA LYS A 186 -5.72 19.11 18.36
C LYS A 186 -4.96 19.57 19.60
N GLN A 187 -3.63 19.50 19.60
CA GLN A 187 -2.81 19.98 20.71
C GLN A 187 -2.94 21.49 20.88
N MET A 188 -2.83 22.28 19.81
CA MET A 188 -3.04 23.74 19.87
C MET A 188 -4.41 24.12 20.43
N ARG A 189 -5.47 23.37 20.08
CA ARG A 189 -6.80 23.59 20.64
C ARG A 189 -6.89 23.25 22.12
N GLN A 190 -6.29 22.14 22.53
CA GLN A 190 -6.22 21.75 23.95
C GLN A 190 -5.52 22.82 24.78
N ASP A 191 -4.37 23.31 24.32
CA ASP A 191 -3.60 24.35 25.02
C ASP A 191 -4.39 25.67 25.12
N ASN A 192 -5.10 26.04 24.04
CA ASN A 192 -5.95 27.23 24.04
C ASN A 192 -7.12 27.11 25.03
N ILE A 193 -7.81 25.97 25.05
CA ILE A 193 -8.91 25.70 25.99
C ILE A 193 -8.40 25.70 27.43
N ALA A 194 -7.25 25.08 27.70
CA ALA A 194 -6.63 25.09 29.02
C ALA A 194 -6.33 26.53 29.49
N GLY A 195 -5.80 27.37 28.58
CA GLY A 195 -5.58 28.79 28.85
C GLY A 195 -6.87 29.58 29.11
N LEU A 196 -7.95 29.30 28.37
CA LEU A 196 -9.27 29.91 28.59
C LEU A 196 -9.86 29.50 29.94
N VAL A 197 -9.81 28.22 30.28
CA VAL A 197 -10.28 27.70 31.58
C VAL A 197 -9.54 28.37 32.72
N GLN A 198 -8.22 28.53 32.62
CA GLN A 198 -7.43 29.23 33.63
C GLN A 198 -7.85 30.70 33.78
N ASN A 199 -8.10 31.40 32.66
CA ASN A 199 -8.59 32.79 32.69
C ASN A 199 -9.96 32.89 33.35
N LEU A 200 -10.90 32.00 33.00
CA LEU A 200 -12.24 31.98 33.60
C LEU A 200 -12.19 31.65 35.10
N ALA A 201 -11.32 30.74 35.52
CA ALA A 201 -11.10 30.44 36.94
C ALA A 201 -10.56 31.65 37.72
N ASN A 202 -9.64 32.41 37.12
CA ASN A 202 -9.13 33.65 37.71
C ASN A 202 -10.25 34.70 37.82
N GLN A 203 -11.04 34.92 36.77
CA GLN A 203 -12.19 35.86 36.80
C GLN A 203 -13.24 35.46 37.84
N GLN A 204 -13.55 34.16 37.95
CA GLN A 204 -14.45 33.66 38.99
C GLN A 204 -13.89 33.96 40.38
N SER A 205 -12.59 33.78 40.58
CA SER A 205 -11.92 34.07 41.86
C SER A 205 -11.86 35.56 42.17
N GLU A 206 -11.80 36.44 41.16
CA GLU A 206 -11.90 37.90 41.36
C GLU A 206 -13.31 38.33 41.78
N ILE A 207 -14.35 37.75 41.19
CA ILE A 207 -15.75 38.12 41.48
C ILE A 207 -16.25 37.46 42.77
N SER A 208 -15.95 36.16 42.96
CA SER A 208 -16.39 35.36 44.11
C SER A 208 -15.34 35.30 45.22
N GLY A 209 -14.23 36.03 45.05
CA GLY A 209 -13.18 36.17 46.03
C GLY A 209 -13.65 36.98 47.22
N VAL A 210 -13.41 36.43 48.40
CA VAL A 210 -13.77 36.98 49.71
C VAL A 210 -12.44 37.34 50.36
N ASN A 211 -12.19 38.64 50.53
CA ASN A 211 -10.93 39.13 51.10
C ASN A 211 -11.08 39.20 52.61
N ILE A 212 -10.48 38.21 53.29
CA ILE A 212 -10.56 38.02 54.75
C ILE A 212 -10.23 39.30 55.52
N ASN A 213 -9.35 40.16 54.99
CA ASN A 213 -9.01 41.42 55.64
C ASN A 213 -10.15 42.44 55.55
N ASP A 214 -10.86 42.51 54.42
CA ASP A 214 -12.02 43.38 54.24
C ASP A 214 -13.22 42.88 55.06
N GLU A 215 -13.47 41.56 55.10
CA GLU A 215 -14.51 41.03 55.98
C GLU A 215 -14.16 41.19 57.47
N ALA A 216 -12.89 41.05 57.85
CA ALA A 216 -12.43 41.30 59.22
C ALA A 216 -12.59 42.78 59.60
N ALA A 217 -12.28 43.72 58.71
CA ALA A 217 -12.52 45.14 58.92
C ALA A 217 -14.02 45.43 59.08
N GLN A 218 -14.87 44.84 58.23
CA GLN A 218 -16.32 44.97 58.32
C GLN A 218 -16.86 44.40 59.65
N LEU A 219 -16.31 43.27 60.11
CA LEU A 219 -16.63 42.69 61.42
C LEU A 219 -16.22 43.60 62.58
N LEU A 220 -15.04 44.24 62.52
CA LEU A 220 -14.61 45.21 63.54
C LEU A 220 -15.55 46.42 63.59
N ILE A 221 -16.00 46.92 62.43
CA ILE A 221 -17.00 48.01 62.36
C ILE A 221 -18.31 47.57 63.00
N PHE A 222 -18.83 46.38 62.68
CA PHE A 222 -20.04 45.86 63.31
C PHE A 222 -19.90 45.69 64.82
N GLN A 223 -18.75 45.21 65.29
CA GLN A 223 -18.46 45.10 66.73
C GLN A 223 -18.46 46.48 67.42
N GLN A 224 -17.84 47.50 66.81
CA GLN A 224 -17.85 48.87 67.34
C GLN A 224 -19.25 49.47 67.34
N MET A 225 -20.05 49.27 66.28
CA MET A 225 -21.44 49.71 66.23
C MET A 225 -22.29 49.04 67.31
N PHE A 226 -22.12 47.74 67.55
CA PHE A 226 -22.80 47.03 68.64
C PHE A 226 -22.45 47.61 70.01
N GLN A 227 -21.16 47.87 70.26
CA GLN A 227 -20.71 48.50 71.50
C GLN A 227 -21.26 49.93 71.66
N ALA A 228 -21.31 50.71 70.59
CA ALA A 228 -21.87 52.06 70.60
C ALA A 228 -23.39 52.04 70.88
N MET A 229 -24.14 51.13 70.26
CA MET A 229 -25.57 50.93 70.50
C MET A 229 -25.86 50.46 71.93
N ALA A 230 -25.03 49.56 72.47
CA ALA A 230 -25.14 49.13 73.87
C ALA A 230 -24.93 50.31 74.83
N LYS A 231 -23.93 51.17 74.57
CA LYS A 231 -23.73 52.41 75.35
C LYS A 231 -24.91 53.37 75.21
N TYR A 232 -25.41 53.59 74.00
CA TYR A 232 -26.58 54.44 73.74
C TYR A 232 -27.82 53.95 74.50
N MET A 233 -28.11 52.65 74.48
CA MET A 233 -29.20 52.05 75.24
C MET A 233 -29.03 52.23 76.75
N ASN A 234 -27.80 52.06 77.27
CA ASN A 234 -27.51 52.33 78.68
C ASN A 234 -27.73 53.81 79.03
N THR A 235 -27.35 54.73 78.15
CA THR A 235 -27.60 56.16 78.34
C THR A 235 -29.09 56.47 78.34
N ILE A 236 -29.87 55.92 77.39
CA ILE A 236 -31.34 56.06 77.39
C ILE A 236 -31.93 55.52 78.69
N GLN A 237 -31.55 54.31 79.11
CA GLN A 237 -32.05 53.70 80.34
C GLN A 237 -31.74 54.58 81.56
N SER A 238 -30.53 55.15 81.61
CA SER A 238 -30.12 56.07 82.68
C SER A 238 -30.93 57.37 82.63
N SER A 239 -31.15 57.96 81.45
CA SER A 239 -31.98 59.16 81.28
C SER A 239 -33.44 58.92 81.66
N ILE A 240 -34.03 57.79 81.27
CA ILE A 240 -35.39 57.40 81.68
C ILE A 240 -35.47 57.25 83.20
N SER A 241 -34.48 56.59 83.80
CA SER A 241 -34.43 56.41 85.26
C SER A 241 -34.31 57.74 86.00
N ALA A 242 -33.47 58.65 85.52
CA ALA A 242 -33.32 59.99 86.10
C ALA A 242 -34.60 60.85 85.97
N VAL A 243 -35.33 60.73 84.85
CA VAL A 243 -36.64 61.39 84.70
C VAL A 243 -37.66 60.81 85.69
N MET A 244 -37.66 59.48 85.88
CA MET A 244 -38.55 58.80 86.84
C MET A 244 -38.23 59.14 88.30
N GLU A 245 -36.98 59.49 88.63
CA GLU A 245 -36.56 59.88 90.00
C GLU A 245 -36.88 61.35 90.33
N LEU A 246 -37.17 62.16 89.32
CA LEU A 246 -37.56 63.58 89.44
C LEU A 246 -39.07 63.79 89.64
N ILE A 247 -39.88 62.74 89.52
CA ILE A 247 -41.34 62.73 89.75
C ILE A 247 -41.66 62.07 91.08
#